data_AF-A0A1H4HPX5-F1
#
_entry.id   AF-A0A1H4HPX5-F1
#
_cell.length_a   1.000
_cell.length_b   1.000
_cell.length_c   1.000
_cell.angle_alpha   90.00
_cell.angle_beta   90.00
_cell.angle_gamma   90.00
#
_symmetry.space_group_name_H-M   'P 1'
#
loop_
_entity.id
_entity.type
_entity.pdbx_description
1 polymer ?
#
loop_
_entity_poly.entity_id
_entity_poly.type
_entity_poly.pdbx_seq_one_letter_code
_entity_poly.pdbx_strand_id
1 'polypeptide(L)'
;MSDPSGDAVRRDRAGWIFLHIEGEPYDRGEQHGQLLAAEIRHAIDTARYLAKWDTGEDFDTFVNAAVAQFAPRLDTEFADEIQGIADGAKLPFADVLAWNGYMDLLQSWWPAHVAQQQPRLGLKPWRGRRGHHCSAFIATGDATRDGRIVMAHNSWDRYAAGDAFNVVFDIVPDTGHRILMQGLPGCISSLTDFWVTSAGLMVTETTISSFAGYNVAGAPEFYRSRRATQYANSIGEWCEMFAVANNGGYANSWLLGDVKTGEIARYELGLRFSGFESTKNGFYSGYNTATDLKIRNQECVGEGDDYTDVRKNGARRLRFMQLAEQHRGKIDIDVAKAMIADHHDVYLDRSDNPCSRTICGHLELDDQRFGSSDHGPFNPWGANDGKVVDSEMARDMAFWARWGHPCGRPFDAQAFMQRHPQWNWLNGYMRDRPSWPWTQFDVLR
;
A
#
# COMPACT_ATOMS: atom_id res chain seq x y z
N MET A 1 7.50 -29.36 -19.68
CA MET A 1 7.53 -28.70 -18.37
C MET A 1 8.96 -28.74 -17.95
N SER A 2 9.73 -27.72 -18.32
CA SER A 2 11.03 -27.46 -17.72
C SER A 2 10.78 -27.08 -16.26
N ASP A 3 11.53 -27.66 -15.33
CA ASP A 3 11.64 -27.09 -13.99
C ASP A 3 12.05 -25.61 -14.13
N PRO A 4 11.51 -24.71 -13.29
CA PRO A 4 11.97 -23.33 -13.28
C PRO A 4 13.48 -23.33 -13.07
N SER A 5 14.22 -22.63 -13.94
CA SER A 5 15.64 -22.38 -13.69
C SER A 5 15.75 -21.38 -12.54
N GLY A 6 16.13 -21.85 -11.35
CA GLY A 6 16.39 -21.03 -10.15
C GLY A 6 15.82 -21.64 -8.87
N ASP A 7 16.39 -21.28 -7.71
CA ASP A 7 16.01 -21.79 -6.38
C ASP A 7 14.70 -21.16 -5.85
N ALA A 8 13.71 -20.91 -6.73
CA ALA A 8 12.45 -20.26 -6.37
C ALA A 8 11.64 -21.08 -5.35
N VAL A 9 11.10 -20.41 -4.32
CA VAL A 9 10.38 -21.10 -3.22
C VAL A 9 9.07 -20.40 -2.91
N ARG A 10 7.99 -21.17 -2.82
CA ARG A 10 6.71 -20.75 -2.22
C ARG A 10 6.50 -21.42 -0.87
N ARG A 11 6.10 -20.66 0.15
CA ARG A 11 5.70 -21.17 1.48
C ARG A 11 4.47 -20.44 2.01
N ASP A 12 3.37 -21.17 2.19
CA ASP A 12 2.16 -20.64 2.81
C ASP A 12 2.25 -20.75 4.34
N ARG A 13 2.08 -19.64 5.07
CA ARG A 13 2.17 -19.60 6.54
C ARG A 13 1.34 -18.47 7.13
N ALA A 14 0.49 -18.80 8.11
CA ALA A 14 -0.29 -17.82 8.89
C ALA A 14 -1.09 -16.82 8.02
N GLY A 15 -1.71 -17.32 6.95
CA GLY A 15 -2.49 -16.52 5.99
C GLY A 15 -1.67 -15.82 4.90
N TRP A 16 -0.35 -15.78 5.05
CA TRP A 16 0.58 -15.22 4.05
C TRP A 16 1.09 -16.28 3.09
N ILE A 17 1.47 -15.83 1.91
CA ILE A 17 2.27 -16.56 0.92
C ILE A 17 3.66 -15.92 0.91
N PHE A 18 4.67 -16.62 1.39
CA PHE A 18 6.05 -16.21 1.21
C PHE A 18 6.55 -16.72 -0.15
N LEU A 19 7.12 -15.83 -0.96
CA LEU A 19 7.66 -16.13 -2.28
C LEU A 19 9.10 -15.63 -2.39
N HIS A 20 10.02 -16.56 -2.60
CA HIS A 20 11.40 -16.27 -2.99
C HIS A 20 11.54 -16.42 -4.51
N ILE A 21 12.06 -15.38 -5.17
CA ILE A 21 12.37 -15.36 -6.61
C ILE A 21 13.73 -14.69 -6.84
N GLU A 22 14.44 -15.13 -7.86
CA GLU A 22 15.80 -14.68 -8.11
C GLU A 22 16.22 -14.72 -9.59
N GLY A 23 17.25 -13.94 -9.90
CA GLY A 23 17.93 -13.96 -11.19
C GLY A 23 17.51 -12.84 -12.14
N GLU A 24 17.76 -13.09 -13.43
CA GLU A 24 17.49 -12.16 -14.53
C GLU A 24 16.00 -11.78 -14.59
N PRO A 25 15.66 -10.62 -15.16
CA PRO A 25 14.31 -10.07 -15.04
C PRO A 25 13.20 -10.98 -15.54
N TYR A 26 13.36 -11.55 -16.73
CA TYR A 26 12.39 -12.49 -17.28
C TYR A 26 12.26 -13.75 -16.42
N ASP A 27 13.37 -14.34 -15.98
CA ASP A 27 13.39 -15.62 -15.26
C ASP A 27 12.73 -15.49 -13.87
N ARG A 28 13.06 -14.45 -13.10
CA ARG A 28 12.39 -14.18 -11.82
C ARG A 28 10.91 -13.86 -12.01
N GLY A 29 10.56 -13.20 -13.12
CA GLY A 29 9.19 -12.96 -13.52
C GLY A 29 8.45 -14.28 -13.78
N GLU A 30 9.06 -15.20 -14.54
CA GLU A 30 8.48 -16.51 -14.84
C GLU A 30 8.27 -17.33 -13.56
N GLN A 31 9.24 -17.35 -12.65
CA GLN A 31 9.12 -17.98 -11.33
C GLN A 31 7.92 -17.43 -10.56
N HIS A 32 7.75 -16.10 -10.51
CA HIS A 32 6.61 -15.44 -9.87
C HIS A 32 5.29 -15.87 -10.54
N GLY A 33 5.21 -15.75 -11.86
CA GLY A 33 4.03 -16.11 -12.64
C GLY A 33 3.60 -17.57 -12.44
N GLN A 34 4.54 -18.51 -12.45
CA GLN A 34 4.27 -19.93 -12.30
C GLN A 34 3.80 -20.28 -10.88
N LEU A 35 4.49 -19.77 -9.85
CA LEU A 35 4.22 -20.12 -8.45
C LEU A 35 2.93 -19.47 -7.90
N LEU A 36 2.52 -18.33 -8.45
CA LEU A 36 1.31 -17.59 -8.03
C LEU A 36 0.21 -17.55 -9.11
N ALA A 37 0.26 -18.43 -10.11
CA ALA A 37 -0.62 -18.35 -11.28
C ALA A 37 -2.12 -18.32 -10.94
N ALA A 38 -2.54 -19.02 -9.89
CA ALA A 38 -3.94 -19.05 -9.44
C ALA A 38 -4.33 -17.74 -8.75
N GLU A 39 -3.47 -17.24 -7.87
CA GLU A 39 -3.65 -15.99 -7.14
C GLU A 39 -3.66 -14.79 -8.07
N ILE A 40 -2.79 -14.75 -9.09
CA ILE A 40 -2.74 -13.70 -10.11
C ILE A 40 -4.07 -13.62 -10.87
N ARG A 41 -4.56 -14.77 -11.37
CA ARG A 41 -5.85 -14.81 -12.09
C ARG A 41 -7.00 -14.32 -11.22
N HIS A 42 -7.06 -14.80 -9.98
CA HIS A 42 -8.13 -14.40 -9.06
C HIS A 42 -8.08 -12.90 -8.71
N ALA A 43 -6.89 -12.35 -8.51
CA ALA A 43 -6.70 -10.93 -8.25
C ALA A 43 -7.16 -10.08 -9.45
N ILE A 44 -6.77 -10.46 -10.67
CA ILE A 44 -7.21 -9.78 -11.89
C ILE A 44 -8.72 -9.92 -12.11
N ASP A 45 -9.31 -11.10 -11.92
CA ASP A 45 -10.76 -11.29 -12.04
C ASP A 45 -11.54 -10.42 -11.06
N THR A 46 -11.03 -10.28 -9.83
CA THR A 46 -11.60 -9.39 -8.82
C THR A 46 -11.43 -7.93 -9.24
N ALA A 47 -10.25 -7.54 -9.73
CA ALA A 47 -10.01 -6.19 -10.26
C ALA A 47 -10.95 -5.84 -11.43
N ARG A 48 -11.22 -6.79 -12.34
CA ARG A 48 -12.19 -6.64 -13.44
C ARG A 48 -13.60 -6.38 -12.89
N TYR A 49 -14.03 -7.16 -11.91
CA TYR A 49 -15.34 -7.00 -11.27
C TYR A 49 -15.49 -5.64 -10.58
N LEU A 50 -14.51 -5.25 -9.76
CA LEU A 50 -14.55 -4.00 -9.01
C LEU A 50 -14.41 -2.77 -9.94
N ALA A 51 -13.56 -2.82 -10.96
CA ALA A 51 -13.43 -1.73 -11.94
C ALA A 51 -14.76 -1.43 -12.62
N LYS A 52 -15.49 -2.47 -13.05
CA LYS A 52 -16.82 -2.34 -13.65
C LYS A 52 -17.81 -1.71 -12.68
N TRP A 53 -17.80 -2.13 -11.41
CA TRP A 53 -18.66 -1.57 -10.39
C TRP A 53 -18.35 -0.09 -10.10
N ASP A 54 -17.07 0.25 -9.99
CA ASP A 54 -16.63 1.57 -9.56
C ASP A 54 -16.69 2.62 -10.68
N THR A 55 -16.58 2.20 -11.95
CA THR A 55 -16.48 3.11 -13.09
C THR A 55 -17.61 2.97 -14.11
N GLY A 56 -18.24 1.79 -14.19
CA GLY A 56 -19.17 1.44 -15.27
C GLY A 56 -18.50 0.92 -16.53
N GLU A 57 -17.16 0.95 -16.59
CA GLU A 57 -16.38 0.50 -17.75
C GLU A 57 -15.90 -0.93 -17.60
N ASP A 58 -15.74 -1.62 -18.73
CA ASP A 58 -15.07 -2.93 -18.74
C ASP A 58 -13.56 -2.74 -18.52
N PHE A 59 -12.90 -3.76 -17.95
CA PHE A 59 -11.50 -3.65 -17.56
C PHE A 59 -10.55 -3.40 -18.74
N ASP A 60 -10.96 -3.79 -19.95
CA ASP A 60 -10.19 -3.58 -21.18
C ASP A 60 -9.95 -2.09 -21.48
N THR A 61 -10.82 -1.19 -20.99
CA THR A 61 -10.57 0.26 -21.03
C THR A 61 -9.27 0.62 -20.30
N PHE A 62 -9.03 0.02 -19.13
CA PHE A 62 -7.83 0.25 -18.33
C PHE A 62 -6.63 -0.51 -18.87
N VAL A 63 -6.83 -1.70 -19.45
CA VAL A 63 -5.76 -2.44 -20.14
C VAL A 63 -5.20 -1.64 -21.32
N ASN A 64 -6.08 -1.10 -22.17
CA ASN A 64 -5.67 -0.26 -23.29
C ASN A 64 -4.94 1.01 -22.81
N ALA A 65 -5.42 1.62 -21.72
CA ALA A 65 -4.78 2.77 -21.11
C ALA A 65 -3.39 2.45 -20.56
N ALA A 66 -3.22 1.29 -19.91
CA ALA A 66 -1.93 0.83 -19.39
C ALA A 66 -0.92 0.61 -20.52
N VAL A 67 -1.31 -0.09 -21.58
CA VAL A 67 -0.45 -0.30 -22.76
C VAL A 67 -0.04 1.02 -23.39
N ALA A 68 -0.98 1.94 -23.58
CA ALA A 68 -0.70 3.22 -24.21
C ALA A 68 0.20 4.14 -23.37
N GLN A 69 0.05 4.11 -22.05
CA GLN A 69 0.72 5.05 -21.15
C GLN A 69 1.99 4.50 -20.49
N PHE A 70 1.98 3.22 -20.09
CA PHE A 70 3.00 2.64 -19.22
C PHE A 70 4.05 1.86 -20.00
N ALA A 71 3.66 1.05 -20.98
CA ALA A 71 4.61 0.24 -21.74
C ALA A 71 5.76 1.06 -22.38
N PRO A 72 5.53 2.28 -22.93
CA PRO A 72 6.63 3.11 -23.45
C PRO A 72 7.55 3.72 -22.38
N ARG A 73 7.24 3.54 -21.09
CA ARG A 73 7.93 4.18 -19.95
C ARG A 73 8.75 3.21 -19.12
N LEU A 74 8.47 1.92 -19.24
CA LEU A 74 9.26 0.87 -18.61
C LEU A 74 10.58 0.73 -19.36
N ASP A 75 11.66 0.58 -18.60
CA ASP A 75 12.90 0.05 -19.17
C ASP A 75 12.76 -1.47 -19.41
N THR A 76 13.78 -2.04 -20.06
CA THR A 76 13.80 -3.46 -20.43
C THR A 76 13.67 -4.36 -19.22
N GLU A 77 14.30 -4.02 -18.10
CA GLU A 77 14.28 -4.84 -16.89
C GLU A 77 12.85 -5.09 -16.40
N PHE A 78 12.09 -4.03 -16.12
CA PHE A 78 10.75 -4.21 -15.55
C PHE A 78 9.73 -4.66 -16.60
N ALA A 79 9.93 -4.34 -17.87
CA ALA A 79 9.12 -4.88 -18.95
C ALA A 79 9.29 -6.41 -19.06
N ASP A 80 10.53 -6.90 -19.01
CA ASP A 80 10.85 -8.32 -19.08
C ASP A 80 10.37 -9.08 -17.82
N GLU A 81 10.47 -8.49 -16.63
CA GLU A 81 9.90 -9.09 -15.41
C GLU A 81 8.37 -9.24 -15.49
N ILE A 82 7.66 -8.21 -15.95
CA ILE A 82 6.20 -8.28 -16.16
C ILE A 82 5.85 -9.31 -17.25
N GLN A 83 6.66 -9.39 -18.31
CA GLN A 83 6.49 -10.39 -19.36
C GLN A 83 6.70 -11.82 -18.85
N GLY A 84 7.72 -12.06 -18.04
CA GLY A 84 7.94 -13.34 -17.37
C GLY A 84 6.76 -13.73 -16.48
N ILE A 85 6.24 -12.78 -15.67
CA ILE A 85 5.05 -13.01 -14.84
C ILE A 85 3.85 -13.43 -15.69
N ALA A 86 3.62 -12.73 -16.80
CA ALA A 86 2.53 -13.02 -17.72
C ALA A 86 2.66 -14.43 -18.33
N ASP A 87 3.84 -14.79 -18.81
CA ASP A 87 4.10 -16.10 -19.42
C ASP A 87 3.97 -17.23 -18.39
N GLY A 88 4.55 -17.05 -17.20
CA GLY A 88 4.45 -18.01 -16.10
C GLY A 88 3.01 -18.23 -15.63
N ALA A 89 2.21 -17.17 -15.55
CA ALA A 89 0.79 -17.23 -15.17
C ALA A 89 -0.12 -17.70 -16.32
N LYS A 90 0.39 -17.71 -17.55
CA LYS A 90 -0.34 -17.94 -18.82
C LYS A 90 -1.41 -16.88 -19.06
N LEU A 91 -1.02 -15.63 -18.92
CA LEU A 91 -1.87 -14.45 -19.10
C LEU A 91 -1.29 -13.50 -20.15
N PRO A 92 -2.10 -12.62 -20.76
CA PRO A 92 -1.58 -11.57 -21.62
C PRO A 92 -0.74 -10.57 -20.83
N PHE A 93 0.42 -10.15 -21.37
CA PHE A 93 1.25 -9.09 -20.82
C PHE A 93 0.44 -7.84 -20.45
N ALA A 94 -0.47 -7.43 -21.33
CA ALA A 94 -1.28 -6.23 -21.15
C ALA A 94 -2.17 -6.29 -19.90
N ASP A 95 -2.68 -7.47 -19.54
CA ASP A 95 -3.50 -7.65 -18.34
C ASP A 95 -2.64 -7.51 -17.07
N VAL A 96 -1.45 -8.11 -17.07
CA VAL A 96 -0.51 -8.02 -15.94
C VAL A 96 0.03 -6.60 -15.78
N LEU A 97 0.32 -5.91 -16.88
CA LEU A 97 0.72 -4.50 -16.87
C LEU A 97 -0.38 -3.60 -16.30
N ALA A 98 -1.63 -3.83 -16.70
CA ALA A 98 -2.77 -3.08 -16.17
C ALA A 98 -3.00 -3.34 -14.68
N TRP A 99 -2.76 -4.57 -14.24
CA TRP A 99 -2.82 -4.94 -12.83
C TRP A 99 -1.74 -4.24 -11.99
N ASN A 100 -0.50 -4.18 -12.48
CA ASN A 100 0.58 -3.43 -11.83
C ASN A 100 0.25 -1.93 -11.69
N GLY A 101 -0.44 -1.36 -12.67
CA GLY A 101 -0.88 0.03 -12.66
C GLY A 101 -2.29 0.25 -12.13
N TYR A 102 -2.90 -0.71 -11.42
CA TYR A 102 -4.32 -0.64 -11.05
C TYR A 102 -4.67 0.65 -10.28
N MET A 103 -3.85 1.03 -9.30
CA MET A 103 -4.07 2.25 -8.51
C MET A 103 -3.88 3.52 -9.35
N ASP A 104 -2.79 3.63 -10.12
CA ASP A 104 -2.57 4.73 -11.07
C ASP A 104 -3.75 4.91 -12.03
N LEU A 105 -4.30 3.81 -12.55
CA LEU A 105 -5.38 3.84 -13.54
C LEU A 105 -6.71 4.22 -12.91
N LEU A 106 -7.16 3.50 -11.88
CA LEU A 106 -8.52 3.61 -11.35
C LEU A 106 -8.66 4.80 -10.39
N GLN A 107 -7.63 5.06 -9.58
CA GLN A 107 -7.70 6.14 -8.59
C GLN A 107 -7.25 7.48 -9.18
N SER A 108 -6.24 7.50 -10.06
CA SER A 108 -5.65 8.75 -10.54
C SER A 108 -6.08 9.11 -11.96
N TRP A 109 -5.72 8.29 -12.96
CA TRP A 109 -5.93 8.57 -14.37
C TRP A 109 -7.41 8.68 -14.73
N TRP A 110 -8.23 7.68 -14.40
CA TRP A 110 -9.61 7.59 -14.84
C TRP A 110 -10.46 8.80 -14.43
N PRO A 111 -10.46 9.24 -13.16
CA PRO A 111 -11.16 10.45 -12.77
C PRO A 111 -10.66 11.71 -13.50
N ALA A 112 -9.34 11.82 -13.74
CA ALA A 112 -8.77 12.95 -14.48
C ALA A 112 -9.18 12.92 -15.95
N HIS A 113 -9.17 11.75 -16.57
CA HIS A 113 -9.59 11.51 -17.95
C HIS A 113 -11.07 11.88 -18.15
N VAL A 114 -11.95 11.40 -17.28
CA VAL A 114 -13.39 11.73 -17.34
C VAL A 114 -13.61 13.22 -17.08
N ALA A 115 -12.90 13.84 -16.14
CA ALA A 115 -13.01 15.26 -15.87
C ALA A 115 -12.62 16.12 -17.09
N GLN A 116 -11.61 15.70 -17.85
CA GLN A 116 -11.19 16.40 -19.08
C GLN A 116 -12.24 16.29 -20.19
N GLN A 117 -12.85 15.12 -20.37
CA GLN A 117 -13.86 14.92 -21.41
C GLN A 117 -15.22 15.52 -21.04
N GLN A 118 -15.61 15.40 -19.78
CA GLN A 118 -16.90 15.85 -19.25
C GLN A 118 -16.70 16.50 -17.87
N PRO A 119 -16.41 17.82 -17.82
CA PRO A 119 -16.10 18.51 -16.56
C PRO A 119 -17.16 18.35 -15.46
N ARG A 120 -18.44 18.17 -15.84
CA ARG A 120 -19.53 17.90 -14.88
C ARG A 120 -19.41 16.53 -14.21
N LEU A 121 -18.88 15.52 -14.90
CA LEU A 121 -18.63 14.18 -14.33
C LEU A 121 -17.33 14.15 -13.53
N GLY A 122 -16.37 15.04 -13.81
CA GLY A 122 -15.15 15.21 -13.02
C GLY A 122 -15.38 15.65 -11.57
N LEU A 123 -16.54 16.26 -11.29
CA LEU A 123 -16.97 16.64 -9.93
C LEU A 123 -17.61 15.49 -9.15
N LYS A 124 -17.84 14.33 -9.79
CA LYS A 124 -18.45 13.17 -9.13
C LYS A 124 -17.45 12.59 -8.11
N PRO A 125 -17.90 12.24 -6.90
CA PRO A 125 -17.11 11.44 -5.98
C PRO A 125 -16.86 10.05 -6.57
N TRP A 126 -15.65 9.80 -7.07
CA TRP A 126 -15.26 8.48 -7.54
C TRP A 126 -14.96 7.59 -6.34
N ARG A 127 -15.60 6.41 -6.27
CA ARG A 127 -15.51 5.49 -5.13
C ARG A 127 -14.06 5.11 -4.82
N GLY A 128 -13.23 4.91 -5.84
CA GLY A 128 -11.80 4.60 -5.70
C GLY A 128 -10.92 5.74 -5.21
N ARG A 129 -11.36 7.01 -5.28
CA ARG A 129 -10.58 8.18 -4.81
C ARG A 129 -10.79 8.54 -3.34
N ARG A 130 -11.88 8.07 -2.75
CA ARG A 130 -12.31 8.48 -1.41
C ARG A 130 -11.97 7.46 -0.34
N GLY A 131 -11.29 6.36 -0.68
CA GLY A 131 -10.89 5.35 0.29
C GLY A 131 -9.99 5.94 1.37
N HIS A 132 -10.18 5.49 2.61
CA HIS A 132 -9.16 5.64 3.65
C HIS A 132 -8.17 4.50 3.42
N HIS A 133 -6.90 4.79 3.13
CA HIS A 133 -6.01 3.80 2.53
C HIS A 133 -4.96 3.21 3.46
N CYS A 134 -4.36 3.92 4.40
CA CYS A 134 -3.23 3.34 5.14
C CYS A 134 -2.97 4.10 6.43
N SER A 135 -2.45 3.43 7.46
CA SER A 135 -1.85 4.11 8.61
C SER A 135 -0.40 3.65 8.77
N ALA A 136 0.53 4.60 8.95
CA ALA A 136 1.95 4.29 9.09
C ALA A 136 2.62 5.18 10.13
N PHE A 137 3.70 4.71 10.72
CA PHE A 137 4.66 5.57 11.40
C PHE A 137 6.10 5.09 11.26
N ILE A 138 7.04 6.02 11.43
CA ILE A 138 8.46 5.75 11.56
C ILE A 138 9.05 6.64 12.68
N ALA A 139 9.88 6.06 13.53
CA ALA A 139 10.42 6.71 14.73
C ALA A 139 11.91 6.40 14.91
N THR A 140 12.68 7.31 15.49
CA THR A 140 14.12 7.15 15.77
C THR A 140 14.56 8.05 16.92
N GLY A 141 15.76 7.84 17.48
CA GLY A 141 16.32 8.66 18.55
C GLY A 141 15.49 8.57 19.85
N ASP A 142 15.19 9.71 20.46
CA ASP A 142 14.49 9.78 21.76
C ASP A 142 13.05 9.25 21.71
N ALA A 143 12.51 8.96 20.53
CA ALA A 143 11.21 8.31 20.38
C ALA A 143 11.26 6.80 20.68
N THR A 144 12.38 6.13 20.36
CA THR A 144 12.50 4.67 20.42
C THR A 144 13.31 4.20 21.62
N ARG A 145 13.14 2.93 21.98
CA ARG A 145 13.71 2.34 23.21
C ARG A 145 15.25 2.37 23.24
N ASP A 146 15.88 2.19 22.08
CA ASP A 146 17.33 2.07 21.94
C ASP A 146 17.93 3.12 20.98
N GLY A 147 17.14 4.13 20.61
CA GLY A 147 17.54 5.18 19.68
C GLY A 147 17.60 4.76 18.20
N ARG A 148 17.33 3.49 17.87
CA ARG A 148 17.33 2.98 16.49
C ARG A 148 15.94 3.13 15.85
N ILE A 149 15.88 2.99 14.53
CA ILE A 149 14.64 3.18 13.76
C ILE A 149 13.64 2.05 14.06
N VAL A 150 12.38 2.41 14.26
CA VAL A 150 11.21 1.51 14.27
C VAL A 150 10.18 2.04 13.27
N MET A 151 9.64 1.16 12.42
CA MET A 151 8.64 1.48 11.39
C MET A 151 7.45 0.51 11.48
N ALA A 152 6.25 1.01 11.25
CA ALA A 152 5.03 0.22 11.20
C ALA A 152 4.07 0.71 10.12
N HIS A 153 3.30 -0.23 9.57
CA HIS A 153 2.33 0.06 8.52
C HIS A 153 1.14 -0.92 8.57
N ASN A 154 -0.07 -0.44 8.30
CA ASN A 154 -1.23 -1.28 7.97
C ASN A 154 -1.88 -0.78 6.67
N SER A 155 -2.13 -1.71 5.74
CA SER A 155 -2.76 -1.37 4.47
C SER A 155 -4.27 -1.48 4.58
N TRP A 156 -4.99 -0.45 4.14
CA TRP A 156 -6.44 -0.42 4.08
C TRP A 156 -6.94 -0.41 2.64
N ASP A 157 -7.90 -1.28 2.38
CA ASP A 157 -8.65 -1.32 1.13
C ASP A 157 -10.00 -2.00 1.40
N ARG A 158 -10.89 -1.97 0.41
CA ARG A 158 -12.04 -2.85 0.32
C ARG A 158 -11.56 -4.28 0.50
N TYR A 159 -12.19 -5.05 1.38
CA TYR A 159 -11.71 -6.40 1.67
C TYR A 159 -11.64 -7.30 0.43
N ALA A 160 -12.52 -7.10 -0.55
CA ALA A 160 -12.45 -7.80 -1.83
C ALA A 160 -11.15 -7.54 -2.61
N ALA A 161 -10.68 -6.29 -2.66
CA ALA A 161 -9.38 -5.97 -3.28
C ALA A 161 -8.22 -6.39 -2.38
N GLY A 162 -8.36 -6.10 -1.08
CA GLY A 162 -7.38 -6.40 -0.05
C GLY A 162 -7.05 -7.88 0.07
N ASP A 163 -7.92 -8.81 -0.35
CA ASP A 163 -7.64 -10.26 -0.33
C ASP A 163 -6.41 -10.69 -1.13
N ALA A 164 -5.93 -9.85 -2.06
CA ALA A 164 -4.71 -10.08 -2.83
C ALA A 164 -3.42 -9.64 -2.11
N PHE A 165 -3.51 -8.95 -0.98
CA PHE A 165 -2.35 -8.28 -0.36
C PHE A 165 -1.49 -9.21 0.51
N ASN A 166 -1.68 -10.53 0.39
CA ASN A 166 -1.14 -11.52 1.33
C ASN A 166 0.16 -12.16 0.87
N VAL A 167 0.95 -11.50 0.02
CA VAL A 167 2.25 -12.02 -0.43
C VAL A 167 3.38 -11.30 0.26
N VAL A 168 4.35 -12.05 0.79
CA VAL A 168 5.65 -11.55 1.23
C VAL A 168 6.68 -11.99 0.20
N PHE A 169 7.27 -11.05 -0.53
CA PHE A 169 8.29 -11.32 -1.53
C PHE A 169 9.68 -11.15 -0.95
N ASP A 170 10.53 -12.11 -1.25
CA ASP A 170 11.98 -12.04 -1.15
C ASP A 170 12.56 -12.10 -2.57
N ILE A 171 13.02 -10.97 -3.08
CA ILE A 171 13.47 -10.79 -4.46
C ILE A 171 14.98 -10.59 -4.47
N VAL A 172 15.69 -11.49 -5.13
CA VAL A 172 17.13 -11.36 -5.40
C VAL A 172 17.32 -11.02 -6.88
N PRO A 173 17.36 -9.74 -7.26
CA PRO A 173 17.61 -9.38 -8.65
C PRO A 173 19.06 -9.70 -9.03
N ASP A 174 19.31 -9.94 -10.32
CA ASP A 174 20.65 -10.03 -10.91
C ASP A 174 21.46 -8.73 -10.73
N THR A 175 20.75 -7.59 -10.70
CA THR A 175 21.32 -6.25 -10.55
C THR A 175 20.51 -5.39 -9.57
N GLY A 176 21.22 -4.60 -8.75
CA GLY A 176 20.62 -3.80 -7.68
C GLY A 176 20.60 -4.52 -6.33
N HIS A 177 19.74 -4.08 -5.42
CA HIS A 177 19.65 -4.56 -4.04
C HIS A 177 18.59 -5.65 -3.91
N ARG A 178 18.84 -6.62 -3.03
CA ARG A 178 17.83 -7.60 -2.60
C ARG A 178 16.70 -6.87 -1.88
N ILE A 179 15.48 -7.36 -2.05
CA ILE A 179 14.28 -6.73 -1.52
C ILE A 179 13.47 -7.76 -0.72
N LEU A 180 13.07 -7.40 0.50
CA LEU A 180 12.00 -8.06 1.24
C LEU A 180 10.80 -7.11 1.35
N MET A 181 9.62 -7.52 0.89
CA MET A 181 8.43 -6.67 0.90
C MET A 181 7.13 -7.42 1.10
N GLN A 182 6.09 -6.71 1.52
CA GLN A 182 4.72 -7.13 1.21
C GLN A 182 4.40 -6.79 -0.25
N GLY A 183 3.59 -7.58 -0.94
CA GLY A 183 3.02 -7.18 -2.22
C GLY A 183 1.79 -7.98 -2.62
N LEU A 184 1.45 -7.88 -3.91
CA LEU A 184 0.31 -8.56 -4.52
C LEU A 184 0.80 -9.58 -5.56
N PRO A 185 0.08 -10.70 -5.76
CA PRO A 185 0.39 -11.65 -6.80
C PRO A 185 0.34 -10.95 -8.17
N GLY A 186 1.42 -11.07 -8.94
CA GLY A 186 1.55 -10.54 -10.30
C GLY A 186 2.05 -9.10 -10.37
N CYS A 187 2.27 -8.44 -9.23
CA CYS A 187 2.82 -7.10 -9.18
C CYS A 187 4.32 -7.11 -8.89
N ILE A 188 5.09 -6.32 -9.63
CA ILE A 188 6.53 -6.12 -9.37
C ILE A 188 6.76 -5.10 -8.25
N SER A 189 5.76 -4.28 -7.95
CA SER A 189 5.78 -3.34 -6.84
C SER A 189 4.87 -3.82 -5.71
N SER A 190 5.08 -3.27 -4.50
CA SER A 190 4.32 -3.61 -3.31
C SER A 190 2.87 -3.18 -3.44
N LEU A 191 2.60 -1.95 -3.92
CA LEU A 191 1.28 -1.28 -4.01
C LEU A 191 0.56 -1.09 -2.66
N THR A 192 0.86 -1.91 -1.66
CA THR A 192 0.63 -1.66 -0.23
C THR A 192 1.76 -0.85 0.40
N ASP A 193 2.94 -0.91 -0.20
CA ASP A 193 4.21 -0.30 0.18
C ASP A 193 4.68 -0.56 1.62
N PHE A 194 5.40 -1.67 1.76
CA PHE A 194 6.26 -1.94 2.91
C PHE A 194 7.47 -2.74 2.48
N TRP A 195 8.65 -2.11 2.53
CA TRP A 195 9.88 -2.61 1.93
C TRP A 195 11.05 -2.54 2.90
N VAL A 196 11.94 -3.52 2.80
CA VAL A 196 13.28 -3.54 3.37
C VAL A 196 14.25 -3.94 2.26
N THR A 197 15.38 -3.25 2.12
CA THR A 197 16.37 -3.53 1.07
C THR A 197 17.73 -3.86 1.66
N SER A 198 18.55 -4.64 0.93
CA SER A 198 19.93 -4.94 1.34
C SER A 198 20.84 -3.70 1.41
N ALA A 199 20.40 -2.56 0.85
CA ALA A 199 21.06 -1.27 1.03
C ALA A 199 20.84 -0.68 2.44
N GLY A 200 19.98 -1.28 3.26
CA GLY A 200 19.59 -0.80 4.57
C GLY A 200 18.46 0.24 4.54
N LEU A 201 17.70 0.32 3.43
CA LEU A 201 16.53 1.21 3.33
C LEU A 201 15.27 0.52 3.84
N MET A 202 14.47 1.30 4.55
CA MET A 202 13.12 0.96 5.02
C MET A 202 12.16 1.93 4.34
N VAL A 203 11.15 1.42 3.62
CA VAL A 203 10.25 2.27 2.81
C VAL A 203 8.80 1.84 3.06
N THR A 204 7.94 2.80 3.37
CA THR A 204 6.49 2.61 3.42
C THR A 204 5.78 3.91 3.05
N GLU A 205 4.49 3.88 2.78
CA GLU A 205 3.75 5.10 2.51
C GLU A 205 2.32 5.07 3.09
N THR A 206 1.64 6.21 2.95
CA THR A 206 0.19 6.24 2.99
C THR A 206 -0.33 7.14 1.87
N THR A 207 -1.31 6.66 1.10
CA THR A 207 -1.86 7.39 -0.04
C THR A 207 -2.44 8.73 0.35
N ILE A 208 -2.11 9.81 -0.36
CA ILE A 208 -2.71 11.12 -0.14
C ILE A 208 -4.13 11.09 -0.72
N SER A 209 -5.12 10.95 0.16
CA SER A 209 -6.53 10.93 -0.23
C SER A 209 -6.90 12.25 -0.92
N SER A 210 -7.86 12.18 -1.83
CA SER A 210 -8.35 13.34 -2.57
C SER A 210 -7.33 14.06 -3.44
N PHE A 211 -6.14 13.49 -3.70
CA PHE A 211 -5.19 14.04 -4.65
C PHE A 211 -5.79 14.17 -6.05
N ALA A 212 -5.59 15.32 -6.71
CA ALA A 212 -6.07 15.63 -8.03
C ALA A 212 -4.95 16.16 -8.92
N GLY A 213 -4.65 15.37 -9.94
CA GLY A 213 -3.65 15.68 -10.94
C GLY A 213 -3.25 14.36 -11.59
N TYR A 214 -3.00 14.40 -12.88
CA TYR A 214 -2.44 13.26 -13.58
C TYR A 214 -1.77 13.72 -14.87
N ASN A 215 -0.57 13.21 -15.15
CA ASN A 215 0.18 13.45 -16.37
C ASN A 215 0.34 12.12 -17.12
N VAL A 216 -0.45 11.95 -18.19
CA VAL A 216 -0.40 10.76 -19.08
C VAL A 216 0.96 10.54 -19.74
N ALA A 217 1.81 11.57 -19.75
CA ALA A 217 3.16 11.50 -20.27
C ALA A 217 4.22 11.33 -19.16
N GLY A 218 3.85 10.93 -17.95
CA GLY A 218 4.78 10.48 -16.91
C GLY A 218 4.92 8.95 -16.89
N ALA A 219 5.83 8.46 -16.06
CA ALA A 219 6.00 7.04 -15.75
C ALA A 219 5.14 6.66 -14.52
N PRO A 220 4.55 5.45 -14.50
CA PRO A 220 3.66 5.01 -13.43
C PRO A 220 4.38 4.87 -12.09
N GLU A 221 3.62 5.04 -11.00
CA GLU A 221 4.14 4.94 -9.64
C GLU A 221 4.83 3.61 -9.39
N PHE A 222 4.19 2.48 -9.71
CA PHE A 222 4.73 1.14 -9.42
C PHE A 222 6.15 0.93 -9.97
N TYR A 223 6.44 1.47 -11.15
CA TYR A 223 7.76 1.41 -11.78
C TYR A 223 8.74 2.35 -11.07
N ARG A 224 8.31 3.58 -10.78
CA ARG A 224 9.17 4.57 -10.10
C ARG A 224 9.56 4.09 -8.70
N SER A 225 8.62 3.55 -7.90
CA SER A 225 8.90 3.05 -6.55
C SER A 225 9.71 1.76 -6.57
N ARG A 226 9.39 0.79 -7.43
CA ARG A 226 10.21 -0.43 -7.57
C ARG A 226 11.64 -0.08 -7.96
N ARG A 227 11.83 0.79 -8.96
CA ARG A 227 13.17 1.20 -9.41
C ARG A 227 13.94 1.97 -8.33
N ALA A 228 13.33 2.95 -7.67
CA ALA A 228 13.98 3.69 -6.59
C ALA A 228 14.37 2.76 -5.43
N THR A 229 13.48 1.84 -5.05
CA THR A 229 13.71 0.91 -3.93
C THR A 229 14.79 -0.12 -4.26
N GLN A 230 14.83 -0.64 -5.49
CA GLN A 230 15.83 -1.63 -5.88
C GLN A 230 17.25 -1.04 -6.00
N TYR A 231 17.40 0.23 -6.36
CA TYR A 231 18.70 0.78 -6.75
C TYR A 231 19.27 1.84 -5.82
N ALA A 232 18.43 2.55 -5.04
CA ALA A 232 18.91 3.61 -4.18
C ALA A 232 19.75 3.09 -3.00
N ASN A 233 20.80 3.84 -2.66
CA ASN A 233 21.70 3.57 -1.55
C ASN A 233 21.46 4.50 -0.35
N SER A 234 20.58 5.50 -0.49
CA SER A 234 20.25 6.46 0.56
C SER A 234 18.83 7.01 0.37
N ILE A 235 18.29 7.63 1.43
CA ILE A 235 16.99 8.33 1.37
C ILE A 235 16.98 9.39 0.26
N GLY A 236 18.05 10.17 0.13
CA GLY A 236 18.15 11.22 -0.88
C GLY A 236 18.13 10.67 -2.31
N GLU A 237 18.94 9.66 -2.57
CA GLU A 237 18.96 8.97 -3.88
C GLU A 237 17.60 8.34 -4.21
N TRP A 238 16.94 7.73 -3.21
CA TRP A 238 15.59 7.19 -3.39
C TRP A 238 14.61 8.27 -3.85
N CYS A 239 14.61 9.44 -3.19
CA CYS A 239 13.74 10.57 -3.55
C CYS A 239 14.04 11.10 -4.96
N GLU A 240 15.32 11.24 -5.31
CA GLU A 240 15.76 11.69 -6.64
C GLU A 240 15.29 10.73 -7.73
N MET A 241 15.47 9.43 -7.54
CA MET A 241 15.05 8.40 -8.48
C MET A 241 13.51 8.34 -8.62
N PHE A 242 12.78 8.40 -7.51
CA PHE A 242 11.32 8.32 -7.50
C PHE A 242 10.64 9.53 -8.19
N ALA A 243 11.28 10.70 -8.12
CA ALA A 243 10.75 11.94 -8.71
C ALA A 243 10.85 11.99 -10.25
N VAL A 244 11.67 11.12 -10.86
CA VAL A 244 11.89 11.14 -12.31
C VAL A 244 10.61 10.79 -13.06
N ALA A 245 10.26 11.63 -14.04
CA ALA A 245 9.11 11.44 -14.93
C ALA A 245 7.78 11.23 -14.19
N ASN A 246 7.56 11.84 -13.03
CA ASN A 246 6.34 11.70 -12.25
C ASN A 246 5.05 11.90 -13.06
N ASN A 247 4.12 10.95 -12.97
CA ASN A 247 2.78 11.03 -13.57
C ASN A 247 1.71 11.55 -12.60
N GLY A 248 2.01 11.70 -11.30
CA GLY A 248 1.02 12.02 -10.26
C GLY A 248 0.00 10.91 -10.01
N GLY A 249 0.24 9.71 -10.55
CA GLY A 249 -0.49 8.51 -10.21
C GLY A 249 -0.12 8.05 -8.80
N TYR A 250 -1.12 7.56 -8.06
CA TYR A 250 -0.97 7.02 -6.71
C TYR A 250 -0.05 7.88 -5.82
N ALA A 251 -0.43 9.16 -5.65
CA ALA A 251 0.38 10.13 -4.90
C ALA A 251 0.33 9.82 -3.40
N ASN A 252 1.49 9.69 -2.77
CA ASN A 252 1.62 9.15 -1.43
C ASN A 252 2.51 10.03 -0.52
N SER A 253 2.30 9.91 0.80
CA SER A 253 3.25 10.37 1.82
C SER A 253 4.19 9.22 2.18
N TRP A 254 5.42 9.25 1.67
CA TRP A 254 6.44 8.22 1.89
C TRP A 254 7.16 8.45 3.21
N LEU A 255 7.30 7.40 4.00
CA LEU A 255 8.13 7.33 5.20
C LEU A 255 9.34 6.47 4.90
N LEU A 256 10.53 7.06 5.04
CA LEU A 256 11.80 6.47 4.62
C LEU A 256 12.74 6.37 5.82
N GLY A 257 13.44 5.25 5.96
CA GLY A 257 14.47 5.05 6.98
C GLY A 257 15.76 4.52 6.38
N ASP A 258 16.90 4.93 6.93
CA ASP A 258 18.23 4.39 6.60
C ASP A 258 18.92 3.87 7.86
N VAL A 259 19.01 2.53 7.98
CA VAL A 259 19.56 1.86 9.17
C VAL A 259 21.07 2.08 9.36
N LYS A 260 21.77 2.56 8.32
CA LYS A 260 23.20 2.89 8.38
C LYS A 260 23.43 4.22 9.08
N THR A 261 22.51 5.16 8.92
CA THR A 261 22.66 6.54 9.42
C THR A 261 21.76 6.85 10.63
N GLY A 262 20.72 6.04 10.86
CA GLY A 262 19.66 6.29 11.84
C GLY A 262 18.69 7.40 11.42
N GLU A 263 18.79 7.88 10.18
CA GLU A 263 17.95 8.93 9.62
C GLU A 263 16.58 8.38 9.20
N ILE A 264 15.54 9.15 9.51
CA ILE A 264 14.18 8.94 9.01
C ILE A 264 13.75 10.18 8.23
N ALA A 265 12.89 10.00 7.23
CA ALA A 265 12.33 11.09 6.45
C ALA A 265 10.85 10.87 6.15
N ARG A 266 10.15 11.98 5.88
CA ARG A 266 8.87 12.02 5.20
C ARG A 266 9.05 12.74 3.87
N TYR A 267 8.72 12.07 2.77
CA TYR A 267 8.74 12.61 1.43
C TYR A 267 7.34 12.56 0.83
N GLU A 268 6.80 13.71 0.45
CA GLU A 268 5.52 13.82 -0.23
C GLU A 268 5.77 14.32 -1.65
N LEU A 269 5.36 13.54 -2.64
CA LEU A 269 5.49 13.90 -4.05
C LEU A 269 4.10 14.07 -4.66
N GLY A 270 3.67 15.33 -4.79
CA GLY A 270 2.53 15.72 -5.62
C GLY A 270 2.92 15.76 -7.10
N LEU A 271 2.06 16.31 -7.95
CA LEU A 271 2.33 16.41 -9.39
C LEU A 271 3.25 17.60 -9.69
N ARG A 272 3.04 18.73 -9.00
CA ARG A 272 3.78 19.98 -9.18
C ARG A 272 4.65 20.34 -8.00
N PHE A 273 4.29 19.87 -6.80
CA PHE A 273 5.00 20.18 -5.57
C PHE A 273 5.57 18.93 -4.93
N SER A 274 6.64 19.12 -4.17
CA SER A 274 7.22 18.12 -3.29
C SER A 274 7.49 18.71 -1.92
N GLY A 275 7.34 17.88 -0.88
CA GLY A 275 7.70 18.18 0.49
C GLY A 275 8.70 17.14 0.99
N PHE A 276 9.76 17.57 1.69
CA PHE A 276 10.77 16.68 2.24
C PHE A 276 11.18 17.16 3.63
N GLU A 277 11.10 16.28 4.60
CA GLU A 277 11.55 16.52 5.98
C GLU A 277 12.34 15.30 6.45
N SER A 278 13.51 15.49 7.07
CA SER A 278 14.30 14.41 7.66
C SER A 278 14.83 14.74 9.04
N THR A 279 15.08 13.71 9.84
CA THR A 279 15.65 13.85 11.19
C THR A 279 16.34 12.55 11.63
N LYS A 280 17.25 12.66 12.61
CA LYS A 280 17.82 11.52 13.34
C LYS A 280 17.26 11.38 14.76
N ASN A 281 16.28 12.19 15.11
CA ASN A 281 15.60 12.16 16.40
C ASN A 281 14.16 12.65 16.22
N GLY A 282 13.18 11.75 16.24
CA GLY A 282 11.80 12.14 16.03
C GLY A 282 10.87 11.02 15.60
N PHE A 283 9.71 11.43 15.12
CA PHE A 283 8.58 10.59 14.77
C PHE A 283 7.83 11.21 13.59
N TYR A 284 7.58 10.43 12.54
CA TYR A 284 6.69 10.80 11.44
C TYR A 284 5.56 9.78 11.33
N SER A 285 4.37 10.24 10.94
CA SER A 285 3.20 9.39 10.70
C SER A 285 2.55 9.71 9.36
N GLY A 286 2.04 8.68 8.70
CA GLY A 286 1.16 8.76 7.55
C GLY A 286 -0.27 8.38 7.95
N TYR A 287 -1.24 9.14 7.44
CA TYR A 287 -2.66 9.01 7.76
C TYR A 287 -3.55 9.50 6.62
N ASN A 288 -3.05 9.40 5.39
CA ASN A 288 -3.73 9.76 4.14
C ASN A 288 -4.07 11.25 3.92
N THR A 289 -3.44 12.16 4.64
CA THR A 289 -3.54 13.60 4.37
C THR A 289 -2.14 14.18 4.25
N ALA A 290 -1.87 14.90 3.16
CA ALA A 290 -0.58 15.56 2.95
C ALA A 290 -0.26 16.56 4.06
N THR A 291 1.00 16.55 4.52
CA THR A 291 1.49 17.52 5.50
C THR A 291 2.02 18.78 4.82
N ASP A 292 2.61 18.67 3.63
CA ASP A 292 3.02 19.81 2.82
C ASP A 292 1.82 20.67 2.42
N LEU A 293 1.93 21.97 2.68
CA LEU A 293 0.83 22.91 2.50
C LEU A 293 0.53 23.18 1.03
N LYS A 294 1.50 23.05 0.12
CA LYS A 294 1.25 23.28 -1.31
C LYS A 294 0.55 22.08 -1.91
N ILE A 295 1.02 20.86 -1.63
CA ILE A 295 0.33 19.63 -2.07
C ILE A 295 -1.09 19.60 -1.50
N ARG A 296 -1.24 19.76 -0.17
CA ARG A 296 -2.56 19.70 0.47
C ARG A 296 -3.55 20.73 -0.07
N ASN A 297 -3.13 22.00 -0.20
CA ASN A 297 -4.07 23.08 -0.51
C ASN A 297 -4.19 23.38 -2.01
N GLN A 298 -3.28 22.87 -2.86
CA GLN A 298 -3.26 23.20 -4.29
C GLN A 298 -3.36 21.96 -5.20
N GLU A 299 -3.16 20.75 -4.69
CA GLU A 299 -3.21 19.50 -5.47
C GLU A 299 -4.16 18.46 -4.90
N CYS A 300 -4.88 18.76 -3.81
CA CYS A 300 -5.95 17.90 -3.29
C CYS A 300 -7.31 18.61 -3.41
N VAL A 301 -8.37 17.86 -3.70
CA VAL A 301 -9.72 18.40 -3.94
C VAL A 301 -10.71 18.01 -2.86
N GLY A 302 -11.51 18.99 -2.42
CA GLY A 302 -12.61 18.79 -1.48
C GLY A 302 -12.21 18.89 -0.01
N GLU A 303 -13.18 19.24 0.83
CA GLU A 303 -13.08 19.25 2.30
C GLU A 303 -13.10 17.82 2.89
N GLY A 304 -12.82 16.81 2.05
CA GLY A 304 -13.08 15.39 2.25
C GLY A 304 -12.18 14.71 3.26
N ASP A 305 -10.91 15.12 3.37
CA ASP A 305 -9.84 14.43 4.10
C ASP A 305 -9.04 15.39 4.97
N ASP A 306 -9.80 16.16 5.77
CA ASP A 306 -9.31 17.34 6.45
C ASP A 306 -8.29 16.98 7.55
N TYR A 307 -7.10 17.56 7.40
CA TYR A 307 -5.97 17.50 8.32
C TYR A 307 -6.36 17.77 9.79
N THR A 308 -7.44 18.54 10.00
CA THR A 308 -7.92 18.94 11.32
C THR A 308 -9.22 18.27 11.76
N ASP A 309 -9.98 17.65 10.86
CA ASP A 309 -11.27 17.06 11.20
C ASP A 309 -11.08 15.66 11.81
N VAL A 310 -11.24 15.60 13.13
CA VAL A 310 -11.16 14.34 13.90
C VAL A 310 -12.35 13.41 13.66
N ARG A 311 -13.33 13.78 12.84
CA ARG A 311 -14.34 12.83 12.33
C ARG A 311 -13.80 12.00 11.15
N LYS A 312 -12.61 12.34 10.63
CA LYS A 312 -11.99 11.77 9.42
C LYS A 312 -10.51 11.43 9.67
N ASN A 313 -9.63 11.57 8.66
CA ASN A 313 -8.19 11.31 8.75
C ASN A 313 -7.48 12.10 9.85
N GLY A 314 -7.97 13.29 10.21
CA GLY A 314 -7.46 14.07 11.34
C GLY A 314 -7.50 13.32 12.68
N ALA A 315 -8.38 12.31 12.82
CA ALA A 315 -8.46 11.45 13.99
C ALA A 315 -7.18 10.64 14.19
N ARG A 316 -6.74 9.96 13.13
CA ARG A 316 -5.52 9.13 13.13
C ARG A 316 -4.28 9.97 13.32
N ARG A 317 -4.24 11.17 12.73
CA ARG A 317 -3.18 12.18 12.99
C ARG A 317 -3.08 12.50 14.49
N LEU A 318 -4.18 12.92 15.10
CA LEU A 318 -4.21 13.26 16.52
C LEU A 318 -3.83 12.04 17.37
N ARG A 319 -4.33 10.85 17.01
CA ARG A 319 -4.04 9.64 17.76
C ARG A 319 -2.56 9.25 17.69
N PHE A 320 -1.92 9.35 16.53
CA PHE A 320 -0.48 9.14 16.42
C PHE A 320 0.33 10.14 17.25
N MET A 321 -0.09 11.41 17.32
CA MET A 321 0.55 12.40 18.20
C MET A 321 0.46 12.01 19.67
N GLN A 322 -0.71 11.54 20.13
CA GLN A 322 -0.90 11.07 21.51
C GLN A 322 -0.03 9.84 21.82
N LEU A 323 0.00 8.87 20.90
CA LEU A 323 0.78 7.64 21.07
C LEU A 323 2.29 7.91 21.06
N ALA A 324 2.77 8.78 20.18
CA ALA A 324 4.18 9.17 20.12
C ALA A 324 4.65 9.79 21.44
N GLU A 325 3.82 10.62 22.08
CA GLU A 325 4.14 11.21 23.38
C GLU A 325 4.00 10.19 24.52
N GLN A 326 2.92 9.39 24.53
CA GLN A 326 2.68 8.35 25.53
C GLN A 326 3.81 7.30 25.59
N HIS A 327 4.38 6.97 24.43
CA HIS A 327 5.42 5.95 24.27
C HIS A 327 6.81 6.54 24.02
N ARG A 328 7.03 7.85 24.24
CA ARG A 328 8.34 8.49 24.06
C ARG A 328 9.43 7.73 24.82
N GLY A 329 10.53 7.42 24.12
CA GLY A 329 11.68 6.67 24.62
C GLY A 329 11.42 5.18 24.87
N LYS A 330 10.26 4.66 24.44
CA LYS A 330 9.82 3.29 24.71
C LYS A 330 9.36 2.53 23.47
N ILE A 331 9.29 3.18 22.30
CA ILE A 331 8.85 2.52 21.07
C ILE A 331 9.87 1.42 20.71
N ASP A 332 9.42 0.18 20.80
CA ASP A 332 10.06 -1.03 20.28
C ASP A 332 9.03 -1.82 19.43
N ILE A 333 9.38 -3.03 18.99
CA ILE A 333 8.52 -3.86 18.13
C ILE A 333 7.15 -4.15 18.75
N ASP A 334 7.09 -4.43 20.06
CA ASP A 334 5.82 -4.78 20.69
C ASP A 334 4.93 -3.56 20.89
N VAL A 335 5.53 -2.41 21.23
CA VAL A 335 4.83 -1.12 21.23
C VAL A 335 4.35 -0.77 19.82
N ALA A 336 5.15 -1.00 18.78
CA ALA A 336 4.77 -0.74 17.40
C ALA A 336 3.57 -1.60 16.95
N LYS A 337 3.56 -2.90 17.32
CA LYS A 337 2.40 -3.79 17.06
C LYS A 337 1.14 -3.28 17.75
N ALA A 338 1.26 -2.77 18.98
CA ALA A 338 0.12 -2.21 19.70
C ALA A 338 -0.37 -0.89 19.08
N MET A 339 0.55 0.01 18.70
CA MET A 339 0.21 1.29 18.08
C MET A 339 -0.50 1.11 16.73
N ILE A 340 -0.02 0.21 15.88
CA ILE A 340 -0.63 -0.05 14.56
C ILE A 340 -1.97 -0.82 14.65
N ALA A 341 -2.26 -1.38 15.84
CA ALA A 341 -3.50 -2.06 16.18
C ALA A 341 -4.49 -1.20 16.99
N ASP A 342 -4.19 0.08 17.20
CA ASP A 342 -4.93 0.94 18.13
C ASP A 342 -6.36 1.28 17.62
N HIS A 343 -7.32 1.20 18.56
CA HIS A 343 -8.75 1.46 18.35
C HIS A 343 -9.29 2.64 19.16
N HIS A 344 -8.42 3.51 19.68
CA HIS A 344 -8.93 4.65 20.44
C HIS A 344 -9.54 5.67 19.46
N ASP A 345 -10.86 5.88 19.59
CA ASP A 345 -11.59 6.88 18.82
C ASP A 345 -11.52 8.23 19.54
N VAL A 346 -10.62 9.10 19.07
CA VAL A 346 -10.38 10.42 19.63
C VAL A 346 -11.58 11.37 19.52
N TYR A 347 -12.53 11.10 18.61
CA TYR A 347 -13.71 11.97 18.43
C TYR A 347 -14.79 11.65 19.45
N LEU A 348 -15.02 10.37 19.71
CA LEU A 348 -16.00 9.92 20.71
C LEU A 348 -15.41 9.73 22.11
N ASP A 349 -14.08 9.88 22.24
CA ASP A 349 -13.30 9.59 23.44
C ASP A 349 -13.60 8.18 23.98
N ARG A 350 -13.35 7.16 23.14
CA ARG A 350 -13.57 5.75 23.49
C ARG A 350 -12.29 4.96 23.30
N SER A 351 -11.87 4.24 24.34
CA SER A 351 -10.62 3.48 24.35
C SER A 351 -10.57 2.32 23.34
N ASP A 352 -11.70 1.69 23.07
CA ASP A 352 -11.82 0.60 22.09
C ASP A 352 -13.11 0.79 21.28
N ASN A 353 -12.99 1.49 20.15
CA ASN A 353 -14.09 1.73 19.23
C ASN A 353 -13.61 1.58 17.77
N PRO A 354 -13.33 0.33 17.33
CA PRO A 354 -12.87 0.07 15.97
C PRO A 354 -13.86 0.63 14.95
N CYS A 355 -13.41 1.57 14.13
CA CYS A 355 -14.25 2.30 13.17
C CYS A 355 -13.41 2.92 12.05
N SER A 356 -13.97 3.82 11.25
CA SER A 356 -13.26 4.55 10.18
C SER A 356 -12.18 5.54 10.68
N ARG A 357 -12.23 5.93 11.97
CA ARG A 357 -11.38 6.97 12.57
C ARG A 357 -10.16 6.43 13.31
N THR A 358 -10.11 5.12 13.55
CA THR A 358 -9.05 4.47 14.33
C THR A 358 -7.84 4.09 13.48
N ILE A 359 -6.66 3.89 14.09
CA ILE A 359 -5.43 3.53 13.36
C ILE A 359 -5.55 2.13 12.73
N CYS A 360 -6.10 1.17 13.47
CA CYS A 360 -6.59 -0.07 12.90
C CYS A 360 -8.05 0.16 12.46
N GLY A 361 -8.23 0.39 11.17
CA GLY A 361 -9.51 0.79 10.59
C GLY A 361 -10.48 -0.38 10.44
N HIS A 362 -11.73 -0.15 10.85
CA HIS A 362 -12.82 -1.11 10.76
C HIS A 362 -14.12 -0.42 10.27
N LEU A 363 -14.23 -0.13 8.97
CA LEU A 363 -15.41 0.55 8.43
C LEU A 363 -16.63 -0.38 8.40
N GLU A 364 -16.42 -1.69 8.46
CA GLU A 364 -17.45 -2.72 8.52
C GLU A 364 -18.21 -2.70 9.86
N LEU A 365 -17.62 -2.06 10.87
CA LEU A 365 -18.21 -1.85 12.20
C LEU A 365 -18.74 -0.42 12.41
N ASP A 366 -18.48 0.49 11.48
CA ASP A 366 -18.85 1.89 11.61
C ASP A 366 -20.26 2.14 11.03
N ASP A 367 -21.19 2.53 11.90
CA ASP A 367 -22.55 2.93 11.49
C ASP A 367 -22.59 4.31 10.80
N GLN A 368 -21.44 4.99 10.73
CA GLN A 368 -21.26 6.31 10.16
C GLN A 368 -22.22 7.38 10.70
N ARG A 369 -22.68 7.24 11.95
CA ARG A 369 -23.58 8.23 12.57
C ARG A 369 -23.00 9.65 12.59
N PHE A 370 -21.67 9.76 12.59
CA PHE A 370 -20.93 11.03 12.63
C PHE A 370 -19.86 11.15 11.52
N GLY A 371 -19.84 10.20 10.57
CA GLY A 371 -18.85 10.13 9.49
C GLY A 371 -19.27 10.89 8.23
N SER A 372 -18.36 11.02 7.26
CA SER A 372 -18.73 11.49 5.93
C SER A 372 -19.52 10.41 5.17
N SER A 373 -20.45 10.82 4.32
CA SER A 373 -21.33 9.94 3.55
C SER A 373 -20.64 9.19 2.40
N ASP A 374 -19.31 9.15 2.36
CA ASP A 374 -18.56 8.85 1.15
C ASP A 374 -18.65 7.38 0.73
N HIS A 375 -18.75 6.47 1.71
CA HIS A 375 -18.81 5.03 1.47
C HIS A 375 -20.08 4.35 1.96
N GLY A 376 -20.90 5.05 2.75
CA GLY A 376 -22.06 4.48 3.42
C GLY A 376 -21.69 3.60 4.61
N PRO A 377 -22.66 3.31 5.50
CA PRO A 377 -22.43 2.63 6.75
C PRO A 377 -22.05 1.15 6.55
N PHE A 378 -21.25 0.63 7.47
CA PHE A 378 -20.78 -0.75 7.50
C PHE A 378 -20.05 -1.13 6.21
N ASN A 379 -19.21 -0.27 5.63
CA ASN A 379 -18.48 -0.58 4.40
C ASN A 379 -17.42 -1.66 4.67
N PRO A 380 -17.37 -2.80 3.94
CA PRO A 380 -16.36 -3.85 4.13
C PRO A 380 -14.97 -3.39 3.63
N TRP A 381 -14.36 -2.51 4.42
CA TRP A 381 -13.14 -1.79 4.14
C TRP A 381 -12.42 -1.53 5.46
N GLY A 382 -11.10 -1.51 5.43
CA GLY A 382 -10.29 -1.21 6.61
C GLY A 382 -8.94 -1.89 6.51
N ALA A 383 -8.23 -1.99 7.64
CA ALA A 383 -6.91 -2.59 7.69
C ALA A 383 -6.95 -4.09 7.33
N ASN A 384 -6.24 -4.52 6.29
CA ASN A 384 -6.18 -5.91 5.83
C ASN A 384 -4.99 -6.69 6.42
N ASP A 385 -4.02 -5.98 7.00
CA ASP A 385 -2.79 -6.53 7.55
C ASP A 385 -2.17 -5.55 8.56
N GLY A 386 -1.13 -5.98 9.26
CA GLY A 386 -0.20 -5.08 9.95
C GLY A 386 1.24 -5.57 9.81
N LYS A 387 2.20 -4.64 9.66
CA LYS A 387 3.63 -4.92 9.57
C LYS A 387 4.42 -4.01 10.50
N VAL A 388 5.47 -4.55 11.11
CA VAL A 388 6.43 -3.79 11.93
C VAL A 388 7.85 -4.28 11.71
N VAL A 389 8.81 -3.36 11.77
CA VAL A 389 10.23 -3.64 11.60
C VAL A 389 11.06 -2.64 12.42
N ASP A 390 12.19 -3.08 12.93
CA ASP A 390 13.20 -2.22 13.56
C ASP A 390 14.51 -2.27 12.77
N SER A 391 15.49 -1.46 13.16
CA SER A 391 16.78 -1.40 12.47
C SER A 391 17.57 -2.71 12.50
N GLU A 392 17.36 -3.58 13.48
CA GLU A 392 18.07 -4.86 13.59
C GLU A 392 17.49 -5.85 12.58
N MET A 393 16.17 -6.01 12.59
CA MET A 393 15.45 -6.81 11.62
C MET A 393 15.69 -6.31 10.20
N ALA A 394 15.69 -5.00 9.97
CA ALA A 394 15.94 -4.44 8.64
C ALA A 394 17.35 -4.74 8.12
N ARG A 395 18.39 -4.78 8.98
CA ARG A 395 19.74 -5.22 8.58
C ARG A 395 19.77 -6.70 8.24
N ASP A 396 19.01 -7.51 8.98
CA ASP A 396 18.88 -8.95 8.78
C ASP A 396 17.85 -9.29 7.69
N MET A 397 17.29 -8.28 7.01
CA MET A 397 16.24 -8.41 6.00
C MET A 397 15.06 -9.26 6.52
N ALA A 398 14.42 -8.77 7.57
CA ALA A 398 13.28 -9.39 8.22
C ALA A 398 12.24 -8.36 8.66
N PHE A 399 11.00 -8.79 8.86
CA PHE A 399 9.96 -8.01 9.54
C PHE A 399 8.89 -8.92 10.16
N TRP A 400 8.10 -8.37 11.08
CA TRP A 400 6.89 -9.03 11.58
C TRP A 400 5.67 -8.58 10.79
N ALA A 401 4.80 -9.52 10.45
CA ALA A 401 3.52 -9.23 9.82
C ALA A 401 2.37 -10.07 10.39
N ARG A 402 1.16 -9.54 10.31
CA ARG A 402 -0.09 -10.23 10.63
C ARG A 402 -1.04 -10.07 9.44
N TRP A 403 -1.55 -11.19 8.95
CA TRP A 403 -2.60 -11.20 7.93
C TRP A 403 -3.97 -11.03 8.60
N GLY A 404 -4.86 -10.25 7.99
CA GLY A 404 -6.08 -9.77 8.63
C GLY A 404 -5.81 -8.57 9.54
N HIS A 405 -6.83 -8.14 10.28
CA HIS A 405 -6.75 -6.90 11.08
C HIS A 405 -5.55 -6.91 12.05
N PRO A 406 -4.74 -5.82 12.13
CA PRO A 406 -3.64 -5.69 13.07
C PRO A 406 -3.99 -6.04 14.52
N CYS A 407 -5.22 -5.71 14.95
CA CYS A 407 -5.74 -6.02 16.27
C CYS A 407 -6.04 -7.52 16.50
N GLY A 408 -6.05 -8.32 15.45
CA GLY A 408 -6.40 -9.75 15.48
C GLY A 408 -7.91 -10.01 15.53
N ARG A 409 -8.76 -8.99 15.40
CA ARG A 409 -10.20 -9.21 15.29
C ARG A 409 -10.50 -10.00 14.01
N PRO A 410 -11.35 -11.04 14.05
CA PRO A 410 -11.74 -11.76 12.85
C PRO A 410 -12.86 -11.04 12.08
N PHE A 411 -12.96 -11.32 10.79
CA PHE A 411 -14.06 -10.93 9.90
C PHE A 411 -14.64 -12.18 9.22
N ASP A 412 -15.96 -12.40 9.37
CA ASP A 412 -16.71 -13.46 8.68
C ASP A 412 -17.52 -12.81 7.55
N ALA A 413 -17.15 -13.10 6.31
CA ALA A 413 -17.69 -12.43 5.14
C ALA A 413 -19.17 -12.79 4.92
N GLN A 414 -19.55 -14.05 5.14
CA GLN A 414 -20.91 -14.50 4.90
C GLN A 414 -21.86 -14.01 6.00
N ALA A 415 -21.44 -14.08 7.27
CA ALA A 415 -22.22 -13.52 8.37
C ALA A 415 -22.38 -12.00 8.24
N PHE A 416 -21.32 -11.30 7.81
CA PHE A 416 -21.38 -9.87 7.52
C PHE A 416 -22.41 -9.56 6.42
N MET A 417 -22.37 -10.26 5.29
CA MET A 417 -23.30 -10.05 4.18
C MET A 417 -24.76 -10.41 4.54
N GLN A 418 -24.97 -11.43 5.37
CA GLN A 418 -26.32 -11.73 5.91
C GLN A 418 -26.88 -10.58 6.76
N ARG A 419 -26.03 -9.93 7.56
CA ARG A 419 -26.41 -8.78 8.40
C ARG A 419 -26.53 -7.49 7.60
N HIS A 420 -25.75 -7.35 6.53
CA HIS A 420 -25.63 -6.15 5.71
C HIS A 420 -25.83 -6.48 4.23
N PRO A 421 -27.05 -6.86 3.81
CA PRO A 421 -27.32 -7.36 2.46
C PRO A 421 -27.10 -6.32 1.35
N GLN A 422 -26.94 -5.04 1.69
CA GLN A 422 -26.53 -4.01 0.73
C GLN A 422 -25.16 -4.29 0.09
N TRP A 423 -24.33 -5.13 0.71
CA TRP A 423 -23.01 -5.52 0.23
C TRP A 423 -22.98 -6.87 -0.51
N ASN A 424 -24.14 -7.51 -0.73
CA ASN A 424 -24.22 -8.84 -1.38
C ASN A 424 -23.66 -8.90 -2.80
N TRP A 425 -23.48 -7.75 -3.46
CA TRP A 425 -22.80 -7.70 -4.76
C TRP A 425 -21.34 -8.18 -4.65
N LEU A 426 -20.71 -8.07 -3.48
CA LEU A 426 -19.36 -8.59 -3.22
C LEU A 426 -19.33 -10.10 -2.90
N ASN A 427 -20.46 -10.80 -2.92
CA ASN A 427 -20.48 -12.23 -2.63
C ASN A 427 -19.68 -13.02 -3.67
N GLY A 428 -18.78 -13.90 -3.21
CA GLY A 428 -17.81 -14.60 -4.05
C GLY A 428 -16.51 -13.83 -4.31
N TYR A 429 -16.43 -12.56 -3.91
CA TYR A 429 -15.24 -11.70 -4.05
C TYR A 429 -14.63 -11.29 -2.71
N MET A 430 -15.19 -11.69 -1.56
CA MET A 430 -14.63 -11.47 -0.22
C MET A 430 -14.39 -12.79 0.49
N ARG A 431 -13.24 -12.92 1.14
CA ARG A 431 -12.86 -14.05 1.97
C ARG A 431 -12.98 -13.72 3.46
N ASP A 432 -13.08 -14.77 4.27
CA ASP A 432 -12.99 -14.64 5.72
C ASP A 432 -11.57 -14.20 6.13
N ARG A 433 -11.50 -13.37 7.17
CA ARG A 433 -10.24 -12.96 7.80
C ARG A 433 -10.17 -13.54 9.20
N PRO A 434 -9.62 -14.75 9.40
CA PRO A 434 -9.45 -15.29 10.74
C PRO A 434 -8.34 -14.54 11.49
N SER A 435 -8.31 -14.71 12.82
CA SER A 435 -7.31 -14.09 13.69
C SER A 435 -5.95 -14.81 13.58
N TRP A 436 -5.14 -14.47 12.58
CA TRP A 436 -3.79 -15.00 12.46
C TRP A 436 -2.82 -14.39 13.51
N PRO A 437 -1.79 -15.14 13.93
CA PRO A 437 -0.75 -14.59 14.80
C PRO A 437 0.16 -13.63 14.02
N TRP A 438 0.79 -12.71 14.74
CA TRP A 438 1.98 -12.04 14.23
C TRP A 438 3.03 -13.11 13.90
N THR A 439 3.59 -13.06 12.69
CA THR A 439 4.57 -14.00 12.16
C THR A 439 5.76 -13.23 11.62
N GLN A 440 6.97 -13.67 11.95
CA GLN A 440 8.19 -13.10 11.39
C GLN A 440 8.46 -13.73 10.02
N PHE A 441 8.83 -12.88 9.07
CA PHE A 441 9.37 -13.25 7.78
C PHE A 441 10.78 -12.73 7.66
N ASP A 442 11.65 -13.55 7.09
CA ASP A 442 13.05 -13.26 6.83
C ASP A 442 13.41 -13.81 5.45
N VAL A 443 14.43 -13.21 4.85
CA VAL A 443 14.97 -13.65 3.57
C VAL A 443 15.43 -15.11 3.59
N LEU A 444 15.33 -15.80 2.45
CA LEU A 444 15.86 -17.14 2.28
C LEU A 444 17.40 -17.11 2.42
N ARG A 445 17.92 -17.98 3.30
CA ARG A 445 19.35 -18.07 3.65
C ARG A 445 20.09 -19.07 2.79
#